data_AF-A0ABC9BTF8-F1
#
_entry.id   AF-A0ABC9BTF8-F1
#
_cell.length_a   1.000
_cell.length_b   1.000
_cell.length_c   1.000
_cell.angle_alpha   90.00
_cell.angle_beta   90.00
_cell.angle_gamma   90.00
#
_symmetry.space_group_name_H-M   'P 1'
#
loop_
_entity.id
_entity.type
_entity.pdbx_description
1 polymer ?
#
loop_
_entity_poly.entity_id
_entity_poly.type
_entity_poly.pdbx_seq_one_letter_code
_entity_poly.pdbx_strand_id
1 'polypeptide(L)'
;MYTTKPLSLFRSHQEAAAEPLPEGPNAGYLVVKSARDEEDDEQTMCWGVTRRVRALPFPQNRVLKVQYGEDEEAVVFVPVPDQPLASNRYYVVGAAKGSRKGLLRACSREEDMATCCFGQCVTDVEPRPFDPADAYQQIEVVQHSRGLFTAKAVAADGVPPSIYRSKYWEVYESTKKIDIGVAPGLDVELRSRQLAGPVGKWYCPFFLIREHGVPPRKQVDRSALYEVVLEQRWEPVRGDAVRHGRDISKVASRKVLVGGSVGARSEAARSWHDGAYVWYVAATGERVGVCTTVWERMLWEQSRGGWVDEEKEAGSVANGLVLVERFVVKRMDTSEVVAFDFVHHDKVKVEQGCS
;
A
#
# COMPACT_ATOMS: atom_id res chain seq x y z
N MET A 1 0.58 3.76 3.44
CA MET A 1 -0.78 3.19 3.53
C MET A 1 -1.77 4.11 2.87
N TYR A 2 -2.84 3.58 2.29
CA TYR A 2 -3.78 4.38 1.51
C TYR A 2 -5.18 4.36 2.09
N THR A 3 -5.80 5.53 2.13
CA THR A 3 -7.25 5.70 2.35
C THR A 3 -7.97 5.78 1.02
N THR A 4 -9.29 5.61 1.00
CA THR A 4 -10.07 5.65 -0.25
C THR A 4 -10.89 6.92 -0.38
N LYS A 5 -10.92 7.50 -1.57
CA LYS A 5 -11.82 8.59 -1.96
C LYS A 5 -12.65 8.18 -3.19
N PRO A 6 -13.94 8.53 -3.27
CA PRO A 6 -14.75 8.21 -4.44
C PRO A 6 -14.35 9.07 -5.65
N LEU A 7 -14.37 8.50 -6.86
CA LEU A 7 -14.03 9.23 -8.08
C LEU A 7 -14.98 10.41 -8.34
N SER A 8 -16.26 10.25 -8.01
CA SER A 8 -17.30 11.29 -8.12
C SER A 8 -16.99 12.59 -7.38
N LEU A 9 -16.20 12.52 -6.29
CA LEU A 9 -15.74 13.70 -5.55
C LEU A 9 -14.90 14.62 -6.45
N PHE A 10 -13.97 14.04 -7.20
CA PHE A 10 -13.06 14.81 -8.06
C PHE A 10 -13.71 15.29 -9.35
N ARG A 11 -14.75 14.59 -9.83
CA ARG A 11 -15.56 15.05 -10.98
C ARG A 11 -16.37 16.29 -10.66
N SER A 12 -16.90 16.37 -9.44
CA SER A 12 -17.72 17.50 -8.99
C SER A 12 -16.87 18.67 -8.47
N HIS A 13 -15.76 18.37 -7.80
CA HIS A 13 -14.88 19.37 -7.18
C HIS A 13 -13.42 19.04 -7.52
N GLN A 14 -12.92 19.62 -8.61
CA GLN A 14 -11.55 19.35 -9.06
C GLN A 14 -10.49 19.77 -8.01
N GLU A 15 -10.78 20.81 -7.23
CA GLU A 15 -9.91 21.28 -6.13
C GLU A 15 -9.71 20.24 -5.02
N ALA A 16 -10.62 19.26 -4.89
CA ALA A 16 -10.49 18.18 -3.92
C ALA A 16 -9.23 17.31 -4.17
N ALA A 17 -8.69 17.30 -5.40
CA ALA A 17 -7.44 16.61 -5.70
C ALA A 17 -6.20 17.27 -5.05
N ALA A 18 -6.31 18.56 -4.72
CA ALA A 18 -5.28 19.33 -4.02
C ALA A 18 -5.46 19.32 -2.49
N GLU A 19 -6.45 18.59 -1.97
CA GLU A 19 -6.66 18.44 -0.53
C GLU A 19 -5.38 17.95 0.17
N PRO A 20 -5.15 18.40 1.42
CA PRO A 20 -4.05 17.92 2.22
C PRO A 20 -4.14 16.41 2.40
N LEU A 21 -2.96 15.78 2.47
CA LEU A 21 -2.82 14.34 2.63
C LEU A 21 -3.45 13.83 3.92
N PRO A 22 -3.78 12.52 4.01
CA PRO A 22 -4.12 11.93 5.30
C PRO A 22 -2.95 12.17 6.27
N GLU A 23 -3.24 12.50 7.51
CA GLU A 23 -2.22 12.89 8.49
C GLU A 23 -1.11 11.83 8.62
N GLY A 24 0.15 12.28 8.72
CA GLY A 24 1.32 11.42 8.93
C GLY A 24 2.04 10.99 7.65
N PRO A 25 3.27 10.45 7.77
CA PRO A 25 4.10 10.08 6.62
C PRO A 25 3.57 8.84 5.90
N ASN A 26 4.11 8.59 4.71
CA ASN A 26 3.80 7.46 3.84
C ASN A 26 2.29 7.26 3.61
N ALA A 27 1.55 8.37 3.52
CA ALA A 27 0.09 8.39 3.37
C ALA A 27 -0.32 8.63 1.91
N GLY A 28 -1.41 8.02 1.47
CA GLY A 28 -1.93 8.26 0.13
C GLY A 28 -3.43 8.06 0.00
N TYR A 29 -3.95 8.39 -1.17
CA TYR A 29 -5.33 8.13 -1.56
C TYR A 29 -5.40 7.10 -2.68
N LEU A 30 -6.34 6.17 -2.60
CA LEU A 30 -6.81 5.38 -3.73
C LEU A 30 -8.16 5.94 -4.17
N VAL A 31 -8.32 6.18 -5.46
CA VAL A 31 -9.56 6.66 -6.05
C VAL A 31 -10.40 5.47 -6.47
N VAL A 32 -11.63 5.41 -5.96
CA VAL A 32 -12.53 4.29 -6.17
C VAL A 32 -13.71 4.73 -7.04
N LYS A 33 -13.85 4.09 -8.21
CA LYS A 33 -14.99 4.30 -9.10
C LYS A 33 -16.21 3.54 -8.59
N SER A 34 -17.32 4.24 -8.37
CA SER A 34 -18.60 3.66 -7.93
C SER A 34 -19.44 3.18 -9.12
N ALA A 35 -20.54 2.48 -8.85
CA ALA A 35 -21.49 2.06 -9.89
C ALA A 35 -22.09 3.26 -10.66
N ARG A 36 -22.35 4.38 -9.96
CA ARG A 36 -22.88 5.61 -10.58
C ARG A 36 -21.91 6.21 -11.59
N ASP A 37 -20.61 6.12 -11.31
CA ASP A 37 -19.58 6.64 -12.21
C ASP A 37 -19.43 5.81 -13.50
N GLU A 38 -19.97 4.57 -13.53
CA GLU A 38 -19.88 3.70 -14.70
C GLU A 38 -20.74 4.22 -15.86
N GLU A 39 -21.93 4.74 -15.58
CA GLU A 39 -22.90 5.21 -16.59
C GLU A 39 -22.36 6.42 -17.38
N ASP A 40 -21.61 7.31 -16.74
CA ASP A 40 -21.09 8.55 -17.34
C ASP A 40 -19.99 8.33 -18.40
N ASP A 41 -19.28 7.20 -18.34
CA ASP A 41 -18.12 6.91 -19.19
C ASP A 41 -18.41 5.91 -20.31
N GLU A 42 -19.64 5.40 -20.40
CA GLU A 42 -20.03 4.46 -21.43
C GLU A 42 -20.12 5.15 -22.78
N GLN A 43 -19.31 4.67 -23.73
CA GLN A 43 -19.44 5.02 -25.12
C GLN A 43 -19.70 3.74 -25.91
N THR A 44 -20.88 3.66 -26.53
CA THR A 44 -21.24 2.56 -27.42
C THR A 44 -20.51 2.76 -28.76
N MET A 45 -19.67 1.81 -29.14
CA MET A 45 -19.08 1.72 -30.47
C MET A 45 -19.56 0.44 -31.18
N CYS A 46 -19.30 0.32 -32.48
CA CYS A 46 -19.75 -0.80 -33.33
C CYS A 46 -19.28 -2.19 -32.87
N TRP A 47 -18.36 -2.26 -31.89
CA TRP A 47 -17.77 -3.50 -31.35
C TRP A 47 -18.05 -3.71 -29.85
N GLY A 48 -18.94 -2.91 -29.25
CA GLY A 48 -19.32 -3.01 -27.84
C GLY A 48 -19.20 -1.69 -27.08
N VAL A 49 -19.36 -1.77 -25.75
CA VAL A 49 -19.23 -0.62 -24.84
C VAL A 49 -17.76 -0.47 -24.48
N THR A 50 -17.14 0.63 -24.89
CA THR A 50 -15.82 1.04 -24.44
C THR A 50 -15.96 2.12 -23.39
N ARG A 51 -15.31 1.94 -22.23
CA ARG A 51 -15.31 2.93 -21.15
C ARG A 51 -13.99 3.69 -21.20
N ARG A 52 -14.02 4.88 -21.79
CA ARG A 52 -12.82 5.72 -21.94
C ARG A 52 -12.64 6.60 -20.72
N VAL A 53 -11.46 6.61 -20.13
CA VAL A 53 -11.12 7.50 -19.01
C VAL A 53 -10.80 8.88 -19.57
N ARG A 54 -11.58 9.88 -19.15
CA ARG A 54 -11.56 11.23 -19.75
C ARG A 54 -10.80 12.28 -18.93
N ALA A 55 -10.50 12.00 -17.67
CA ALA A 55 -9.85 12.94 -16.76
C ALA A 55 -9.08 12.21 -15.67
N LEU A 56 -8.19 12.97 -15.02
CA LEU A 56 -7.52 12.58 -13.77
C LEU A 56 -8.41 12.94 -12.56
N PRO A 57 -8.20 12.30 -11.40
CA PRO A 57 -7.28 11.18 -11.16
C PRO A 57 -7.81 9.85 -11.71
N PHE A 58 -6.90 8.93 -12.05
CA PHE A 58 -7.29 7.59 -12.51
C PHE A 58 -7.87 6.73 -11.37
N PRO A 59 -8.85 5.85 -11.64
CA PRO A 59 -9.40 4.94 -10.63
C PRO A 59 -8.47 3.74 -10.36
N GLN A 60 -8.26 3.40 -9.09
CA GLN A 60 -7.40 2.29 -8.66
C GLN A 60 -8.16 0.96 -8.50
N ASN A 61 -9.49 0.98 -8.55
CA ASN A 61 -10.30 -0.24 -8.54
C ASN A 61 -10.53 -0.85 -9.94
N ARG A 62 -9.73 -0.44 -10.94
CA ARG A 62 -9.81 -0.90 -12.33
C ARG A 62 -8.40 -1.15 -12.88
N VAL A 63 -8.28 -2.17 -13.72
CA VAL A 63 -7.13 -2.27 -14.64
C VAL A 63 -7.41 -1.34 -15.82
N LEU A 64 -6.43 -0.52 -16.18
CA LEU A 64 -6.52 0.43 -17.28
C LEU A 64 -5.70 -0.06 -18.47
N LYS A 65 -6.15 0.23 -19.67
CA LYS A 65 -5.48 -0.03 -20.94
C LYS A 65 -5.01 1.30 -21.51
N VAL A 66 -3.71 1.50 -21.55
CA VAL A 66 -3.07 2.64 -22.21
C VAL A 66 -2.89 2.28 -23.67
N GLN A 67 -3.30 3.15 -24.58
CA GLN A 67 -3.24 2.91 -26.01
C GLN A 67 -2.60 4.09 -26.73
N TYR A 68 -1.65 3.80 -27.62
CA TYR A 68 -1.04 4.77 -28.52
C TYR A 68 -0.71 4.09 -29.86
N GLY A 69 -1.41 4.47 -30.93
CA GLY A 69 -1.27 3.80 -32.23
C GLY A 69 -1.61 2.32 -32.12
N GLU A 70 -0.65 1.46 -32.47
CA GLU A 70 -0.76 -0.01 -32.37
C GLU A 70 -0.29 -0.55 -31.01
N ASP A 71 0.37 0.27 -30.20
CA ASP A 71 0.86 -0.12 -28.88
C ASP A 71 -0.28 -0.06 -27.84
N GLU A 72 -0.49 -1.16 -27.12
CA GLU A 72 -1.42 -1.26 -26.01
C GLU A 72 -0.73 -1.85 -24.78
N GLU A 73 -1.00 -1.27 -23.61
CA GLU A 73 -0.53 -1.81 -22.35
C GLU A 73 -1.61 -1.84 -21.27
N ALA A 74 -1.83 -3.01 -20.64
CA ALA A 74 -2.71 -3.12 -19.49
C ALA A 74 -1.94 -2.91 -18.17
N VAL A 75 -2.36 -1.92 -17.39
CA VAL A 75 -1.66 -1.43 -16.18
C VAL A 75 -2.60 -1.07 -15.04
N VAL A 76 -2.04 -0.94 -13.85
CA VAL A 76 -2.66 -0.26 -12.71
C VAL A 76 -1.78 0.93 -12.33
N PHE A 77 -2.35 2.12 -12.34
CA PHE A 77 -1.70 3.34 -11.87
C PHE A 77 -1.93 3.46 -10.38
N VAL A 78 -0.86 3.40 -9.59
CA VAL A 78 -0.91 3.54 -8.13
C VAL A 78 -0.34 4.91 -7.76
N PRO A 79 -1.12 5.82 -7.14
CA PRO A 79 -0.63 7.12 -6.71
C PRO A 79 0.60 7.00 -5.82
N VAL A 80 1.59 7.87 -6.02
CA VAL A 80 2.76 7.93 -5.14
C VAL A 80 2.31 8.46 -3.77
N PRO A 81 2.72 7.83 -2.64
CA PRO A 81 2.36 8.33 -1.31
C PRO A 81 3.08 9.66 -1.02
N ASP A 82 2.61 10.37 0.00
CA ASP A 82 3.12 11.68 0.42
C ASP A 82 3.04 12.76 -0.67
N GLN A 83 2.13 12.58 -1.62
CA GLN A 83 1.85 13.55 -2.69
C GLN A 83 0.33 13.71 -2.85
N PRO A 84 -0.19 14.94 -2.98
CA PRO A 84 -1.59 15.16 -3.28
C PRO A 84 -1.96 14.51 -4.61
N LEU A 85 -3.21 14.11 -4.79
CA LEU A 85 -3.67 13.51 -6.06
C LEU A 85 -3.47 14.45 -7.25
N ALA A 86 -3.53 15.77 -7.03
CA ALA A 86 -3.25 16.80 -8.03
C ALA A 86 -1.81 16.79 -8.56
N SER A 87 -0.86 16.16 -7.86
CA SER A 87 0.50 15.92 -8.38
C SER A 87 0.50 15.00 -9.60
N ASN A 88 -0.55 14.18 -9.76
CA ASN A 88 -0.68 13.17 -10.82
C ASN A 88 0.53 12.25 -10.94
N ARG A 89 1.22 11.98 -9.82
CA ARG A 89 2.37 11.08 -9.77
C ARG A 89 1.92 9.66 -9.49
N TYR A 90 2.40 8.72 -10.31
CA TYR A 90 2.02 7.32 -10.22
C TYR A 90 3.22 6.39 -10.37
N TYR A 91 3.15 5.26 -9.66
CA TYR A 91 3.80 4.03 -10.07
C TYR A 91 2.93 3.32 -11.11
N VAL A 92 3.54 2.86 -12.20
CA VAL A 92 2.82 2.11 -13.24
C VAL A 92 3.13 0.63 -13.14
N VAL A 93 2.15 -0.14 -12.68
CA VAL A 93 2.28 -1.59 -12.49
C VAL A 93 1.73 -2.33 -13.70
N GLY A 94 2.52 -3.22 -14.30
CA GLY A 94 2.06 -4.09 -15.39
C GLY A 94 0.98 -5.08 -14.92
N ALA A 95 -0.17 -5.08 -15.60
CA ALA A 95 -1.32 -5.95 -15.31
C ALA A 95 -1.64 -6.95 -16.45
N ALA A 96 -1.01 -6.80 -17.60
CA ALA A 96 -1.09 -7.75 -18.72
C ALA A 96 -0.62 -9.16 -18.31
N LYS A 97 -1.11 -10.20 -19.00
CA LYS A 97 -0.58 -11.56 -18.83
C LYS A 97 0.88 -11.60 -19.33
N GLY A 98 1.73 -12.39 -18.66
CA GLY A 98 3.11 -12.60 -19.09
C GLY A 98 4.14 -12.47 -17.97
N SER A 99 5.41 -12.37 -18.36
CA SER A 99 6.55 -12.25 -17.43
C SER A 99 6.63 -10.89 -16.75
N ARG A 100 6.21 -9.81 -17.43
CA ARG A 100 6.27 -8.42 -16.94
C ARG A 100 5.16 -8.05 -15.94
N LYS A 101 4.24 -8.98 -15.65
CA LYS A 101 3.10 -8.76 -14.76
C LYS A 101 3.57 -8.56 -13.31
N GLY A 102 3.04 -7.53 -12.65
CA GLY A 102 3.44 -7.17 -11.29
C GLY A 102 4.80 -6.47 -11.19
N LEU A 103 5.44 -6.14 -12.32
CA LEU A 103 6.64 -5.31 -12.36
C LEU A 103 6.26 -3.86 -12.65
N LEU A 104 7.05 -2.93 -12.13
CA LEU A 104 6.87 -1.51 -12.34
C LEU A 104 7.59 -1.06 -13.61
N ARG A 105 6.96 -0.16 -14.35
CA ARG A 105 7.64 0.59 -15.41
C ARG A 105 8.66 1.53 -14.77
N ALA A 106 9.79 1.68 -15.45
CA ALA A 106 10.84 2.59 -15.04
C ALA A 106 11.21 3.48 -16.22
N CYS A 107 11.55 4.73 -15.92
CA CYS A 107 12.13 5.66 -16.87
C CYS A 107 13.58 5.25 -17.16
N SER A 108 14.00 5.38 -18.41
CA SER A 108 15.42 5.31 -18.78
C SER A 108 16.14 6.56 -18.30
N ARG A 109 17.45 6.50 -18.15
CA ARG A 109 18.26 7.71 -17.95
C ARG A 109 18.68 8.29 -19.29
N GLU A 110 19.00 9.58 -19.31
CA GLU A 110 19.56 10.21 -20.52
C GLU A 110 20.90 9.58 -20.93
N GLU A 111 21.69 9.08 -19.97
CA GLU A 111 22.92 8.32 -20.25
C GLU A 111 22.67 6.97 -20.95
N ASP A 112 21.46 6.39 -20.81
CA ASP A 112 21.09 5.13 -21.46
C ASP A 112 20.65 5.34 -22.94
N MET A 113 20.69 6.58 -23.44
CA MET A 113 20.32 6.89 -24.82
C MET A 113 21.35 6.35 -25.82
N ALA A 114 20.92 5.48 -26.72
CA ALA A 114 21.75 5.01 -27.81
C ALA A 114 21.73 6.01 -28.96
N THR A 115 22.84 6.11 -29.70
CA THR A 115 22.81 6.81 -30.99
C THR A 115 22.24 5.84 -32.03
N CYS A 116 21.20 6.22 -32.77
CA CYS A 116 20.77 5.47 -33.95
C CYS A 116 20.67 6.35 -35.21
N CYS A 117 20.36 5.73 -36.36
CA CYS A 117 20.67 6.25 -37.69
C CYS A 117 20.05 7.63 -38.05
N PHE A 118 19.15 8.15 -37.23
CA PHE A 118 18.50 9.45 -37.41
C PHE A 118 18.50 10.34 -36.14
N GLY A 119 19.32 10.03 -35.13
CA GLY A 119 19.43 10.82 -33.90
C GLY A 119 19.66 9.98 -32.64
N GLN A 120 19.42 10.57 -31.46
CA GLN A 120 19.39 9.83 -30.20
C GLN A 120 18.10 8.98 -30.12
N CYS A 121 18.28 7.67 -30.00
CA CYS A 121 17.20 6.69 -29.88
C CYS A 121 17.19 6.17 -28.44
N VAL A 122 16.14 6.50 -27.70
CA VAL A 122 15.99 6.10 -26.31
C VAL A 122 15.57 4.64 -26.26
N THR A 123 16.42 3.79 -25.67
CA THR A 123 16.06 2.40 -25.39
C THR A 123 15.30 2.36 -24.08
N ASP A 124 14.07 1.84 -24.11
CA ASP A 124 13.25 1.72 -22.89
C ASP A 124 13.85 0.67 -21.96
N VAL A 125 14.03 1.02 -20.69
CA VAL A 125 14.48 0.07 -19.65
C VAL A 125 13.38 -0.96 -19.37
N GLU A 126 13.79 -2.22 -19.19
CA GLU A 126 12.86 -3.30 -18.84
C GLU A 126 12.17 -3.04 -17.48
N PRO A 127 10.88 -3.40 -17.34
CA PRO A 127 10.19 -3.29 -16.07
C PRO A 127 10.90 -4.07 -14.96
N ARG A 128 10.93 -3.51 -13.75
CA ARG A 128 11.66 -4.08 -12.61
C ARG A 128 10.83 -4.11 -11.32
N PRO A 129 11.22 -4.90 -10.31
CA PRO A 129 10.51 -4.93 -9.02
C PRO A 129 10.48 -3.55 -8.35
N PHE A 130 9.43 -3.30 -7.56
CA PHE A 130 9.32 -2.06 -6.79
C PHE A 130 10.52 -1.84 -5.86
N ASP A 131 11.06 -0.63 -5.93
CA ASP A 131 12.07 -0.10 -5.04
C ASP A 131 11.66 1.33 -4.60
N PRO A 132 11.39 1.55 -3.30
CA PRO A 132 10.98 2.87 -2.81
C PRO A 132 12.05 3.95 -3.02
N ALA A 133 13.33 3.60 -3.16
CA ALA A 133 14.41 4.56 -3.40
C ALA A 133 14.57 4.93 -4.89
N ASP A 134 13.90 4.20 -5.79
CA ASP A 134 14.06 4.36 -7.24
C ASP A 134 13.09 5.41 -7.79
N ALA A 135 13.54 6.66 -7.85
CA ALA A 135 12.77 7.77 -8.40
C ALA A 135 12.37 7.58 -9.88
N TYR A 136 13.08 6.73 -10.64
CA TYR A 136 12.75 6.46 -12.04
C TYR A 136 11.52 5.58 -12.20
N GLN A 137 11.02 4.93 -11.14
CA GLN A 137 9.74 4.19 -11.18
C GLN A 137 8.51 5.10 -11.08
N GLN A 138 8.70 6.40 -10.89
CA GLN A 138 7.64 7.39 -10.77
C GLN A 138 7.51 8.20 -12.06
N ILE A 139 6.27 8.33 -12.53
CA ILE A 139 5.93 9.24 -13.63
C ILE A 139 4.87 10.24 -13.17
N GLU A 140 4.91 11.43 -13.73
CA GLU A 140 3.83 12.42 -13.66
C GLU A 140 2.98 12.30 -14.92
N VAL A 141 1.70 11.99 -14.76
CA VAL A 141 0.75 11.98 -15.88
C VAL A 141 0.21 13.39 -16.09
N VAL A 142 0.38 13.90 -17.30
CA VAL A 142 -0.11 15.21 -17.71
C VAL A 142 -1.29 15.02 -18.64
N GLN A 143 -2.43 15.57 -18.26
CA GLN A 143 -3.60 15.63 -19.14
C GLN A 143 -3.44 16.79 -20.13
N HIS A 144 -3.34 16.47 -21.43
CA HIS A 144 -3.21 17.50 -22.47
C HIS A 144 -4.58 18.06 -22.86
N SER A 145 -5.57 17.20 -23.02
CA SER A 145 -6.97 17.57 -23.25
C SER A 145 -7.86 16.45 -22.73
N ARG A 146 -9.19 16.61 -22.86
CA ARG A 146 -10.14 15.61 -22.34
C ARG A 146 -9.88 14.23 -22.96
N GLY A 147 -9.48 13.27 -22.12
CA GLY A 147 -9.19 11.88 -22.51
C GLY A 147 -7.90 11.66 -23.30
N LEU A 148 -7.01 12.66 -23.37
CA LEU A 148 -5.70 12.57 -24.02
C LEU A 148 -4.61 12.96 -23.03
N PHE A 149 -3.63 12.08 -22.88
CA PHE A 149 -2.60 12.19 -21.86
C PHE A 149 -1.20 12.12 -22.46
N THR A 150 -0.23 12.55 -21.65
CA THR A 150 1.21 12.34 -21.84
C THR A 150 1.82 12.11 -20.45
N ALA A 151 3.08 11.69 -20.37
CA ALA A 151 3.77 11.55 -19.09
C ALA A 151 5.18 12.15 -19.12
N LYS A 152 5.62 12.60 -17.95
CA LYS A 152 6.98 13.06 -17.68
C LYS A 152 7.61 12.17 -16.61
N ALA A 153 8.92 12.02 -16.63
CA ALA A 153 9.61 11.38 -15.52
C ALA A 153 9.63 12.33 -14.31
N VAL A 154 9.55 11.77 -13.11
CA VAL A 154 9.76 12.56 -11.89
C VAL A 154 11.25 12.79 -11.63
N ALA A 155 12.11 11.82 -12.00
CA ALA A 155 13.55 12.00 -12.01
C ALA A 155 13.95 13.04 -13.08
N ALA A 156 14.85 13.96 -12.72
CA ALA A 156 15.19 15.13 -13.54
C ALA A 156 15.82 14.77 -14.90
N ASP A 157 16.60 13.68 -14.94
CA ASP A 157 17.27 13.11 -16.11
C ASP A 157 16.52 11.87 -16.65
N GLY A 158 15.29 11.63 -16.17
CA GLY A 158 14.49 10.47 -16.54
C GLY A 158 13.74 10.68 -17.85
N VAL A 159 13.64 9.62 -18.63
CA VAL A 159 12.83 9.55 -19.85
C VAL A 159 11.80 8.44 -19.71
N PRO A 160 10.49 8.75 -19.71
CA PRO A 160 9.47 7.71 -19.61
C PRO A 160 9.53 6.71 -20.76
N PRO A 161 9.00 5.48 -20.56
CA PRO A 161 8.88 4.51 -21.64
C PRO A 161 8.09 5.09 -22.82
N SER A 162 8.40 4.62 -24.02
CA SER A 162 7.90 5.10 -25.33
C SER A 162 6.39 5.41 -25.34
N ILE A 163 5.55 4.47 -24.88
CA ILE A 163 4.09 4.63 -24.86
C ILE A 163 3.65 5.83 -23.98
N TYR A 164 4.34 6.10 -22.87
CA TYR A 164 3.97 7.15 -21.92
C TYR A 164 4.55 8.51 -22.29
N ARG A 165 5.77 8.56 -22.87
CA ARG A 165 6.37 9.83 -23.34
C ARG A 165 5.72 10.36 -24.61
N SER A 166 5.03 9.49 -25.36
CA SER A 166 4.26 9.89 -26.53
C SER A 166 3.15 10.87 -26.14
N LYS A 167 2.81 11.79 -27.05
CA LYS A 167 1.70 12.72 -26.82
C LYS A 167 0.39 12.06 -27.22
N TYR A 168 -0.67 12.38 -26.49
CA TYR A 168 -2.04 12.00 -26.83
C TYR A 168 -2.36 10.50 -26.74
N TRP A 169 -1.69 9.77 -25.84
CA TRP A 169 -2.14 8.42 -25.54
C TRP A 169 -3.49 8.45 -24.81
N GLU A 170 -4.26 7.40 -25.04
CA GLU A 170 -5.63 7.24 -24.56
C GLU A 170 -5.67 6.19 -23.46
N VAL A 171 -6.72 6.25 -22.63
CA VAL A 171 -6.92 5.30 -21.54
C VAL A 171 -8.32 4.74 -21.59
N TYR A 172 -8.40 3.42 -21.54
CA TYR A 172 -9.64 2.67 -21.51
C TYR A 172 -9.70 1.78 -20.27
N GLU A 173 -10.88 1.62 -19.70
CA GLU A 173 -11.07 0.66 -18.61
C GLU A 173 -11.10 -0.76 -19.17
N SER A 174 -10.34 -1.65 -18.55
CA SER A 174 -10.48 -3.08 -18.76
C SER A 174 -11.75 -3.59 -18.07
N THR A 175 -12.26 -4.73 -18.52
CA THR A 175 -13.34 -5.45 -17.84
C THR A 175 -12.93 -5.98 -16.45
N LYS A 176 -11.62 -6.06 -16.18
CA LYS A 176 -11.09 -6.50 -14.88
C LYS A 176 -11.27 -5.42 -13.81
N LYS A 177 -12.06 -5.74 -12.79
CA LYS A 177 -12.25 -4.93 -11.58
C LYS A 177 -11.38 -5.46 -10.45
N ILE A 178 -10.91 -4.55 -9.60
CA ILE A 178 -10.27 -4.88 -8.32
C ILE A 178 -11.30 -4.53 -7.26
N ASP A 179 -11.63 -5.48 -6.38
CA ASP A 179 -12.56 -5.22 -5.29
C ASP A 179 -11.87 -4.32 -4.25
N ILE A 180 -12.42 -3.13 -4.03
CA ILE A 180 -11.89 -2.15 -3.07
C ILE A 180 -13.10 -1.57 -2.35
N GLY A 181 -13.17 -1.80 -1.03
CA GLY A 181 -14.19 -1.23 -0.17
C GLY A 181 -13.80 0.17 0.32
N VAL A 182 -14.63 0.74 1.18
CA VAL A 182 -14.31 2.01 1.85
C VAL A 182 -13.25 1.77 2.93
N ALA A 183 -12.22 2.61 2.93
CA ALA A 183 -11.14 2.66 3.91
C ALA A 183 -10.89 4.13 4.30
N PRO A 184 -11.56 4.64 5.35
CA PRO A 184 -11.48 6.05 5.73
C PRO A 184 -10.17 6.42 6.44
N GLY A 185 -9.34 5.43 6.80
CA GLY A 185 -8.18 5.62 7.64
C GLY A 185 -8.48 5.34 9.11
N LEU A 186 -7.85 6.09 10.00
CA LEU A 186 -8.05 5.96 11.45
C LEU A 186 -9.33 6.68 11.88
N ASP A 187 -10.16 5.99 12.68
CA ASP A 187 -11.26 6.60 13.41
C ASP A 187 -10.75 7.02 14.80
N VAL A 188 -10.45 8.31 14.95
CA VAL A 188 -9.87 8.88 16.17
C VAL A 188 -10.84 8.77 17.34
N GLU A 189 -12.13 8.98 17.10
CA GLU A 189 -13.17 8.90 18.14
C GLU A 189 -13.29 7.45 18.64
N LEU A 190 -13.40 6.48 17.73
CA LEU A 190 -13.51 5.08 18.10
C LEU A 190 -12.25 4.59 18.83
N ARG A 191 -11.05 4.96 18.35
CA ARG A 191 -9.78 4.63 19.00
C ARG A 191 -9.70 5.20 20.43
N SER A 192 -10.20 6.42 20.64
CA SER A 192 -10.16 7.07 21.96
C SER A 192 -11.02 6.37 23.01
N ARG A 193 -12.08 5.66 22.58
CA ARG A 193 -12.97 4.90 23.46
C ARG A 193 -12.32 3.63 24.01
N GLN A 194 -11.22 3.16 23.40
CA GLN A 194 -10.48 1.96 23.81
C GLN A 194 -11.41 0.74 23.96
N LEU A 195 -12.34 0.58 23.02
CA LEU A 195 -13.26 -0.55 22.96
C LEU A 195 -12.69 -1.61 22.03
N ALA A 196 -13.03 -2.88 22.29
CA ALA A 196 -12.58 -3.96 21.42
C ALA A 196 -13.22 -3.83 20.03
N GLY A 197 -12.41 -3.91 18.97
CA GLY A 197 -12.87 -3.85 17.60
C GLY A 197 -11.94 -3.08 16.64
N PRO A 198 -12.31 -3.00 15.35
CA PRO A 198 -11.53 -2.28 14.35
C PRO A 198 -11.68 -0.77 14.53
N VAL A 199 -10.57 -0.05 14.62
CA VAL A 199 -10.48 1.40 14.80
C VAL A 199 -9.79 2.11 13.65
N GLY A 200 -9.28 1.38 12.66
CA GLY A 200 -8.76 1.98 11.45
C GLY A 200 -8.69 0.99 10.30
N LYS A 201 -8.81 1.51 9.07
CA LYS A 201 -8.78 0.71 7.85
C LYS A 201 -8.08 1.45 6.72
N TRP A 202 -7.15 0.76 6.06
CA TRP A 202 -6.37 1.23 4.91
C TRP A 202 -6.18 0.10 3.88
N TYR A 203 -5.63 0.46 2.71
CA TYR A 203 -5.10 -0.48 1.74
C TYR A 203 -3.60 -0.27 1.50
N CYS A 204 -2.92 -1.32 1.06
CA CYS A 204 -1.53 -1.30 0.60
C CYS A 204 -1.42 -2.06 -0.73
N PRO A 205 -0.79 -1.48 -1.77
CA PRO A 205 -0.41 -2.21 -2.97
C PRO A 205 0.43 -3.45 -2.66
N PHE A 206 0.24 -4.53 -3.43
CA PHE A 206 0.93 -5.80 -3.22
C PHE A 206 2.45 -5.65 -3.14
N PHE A 207 3.04 -4.73 -3.90
CA PHE A 207 4.48 -4.55 -3.91
C PHE A 207 5.03 -3.98 -2.59
N LEU A 208 4.19 -3.42 -1.71
CA LEU A 208 4.60 -2.96 -0.37
C LEU A 208 4.65 -4.09 0.66
N ILE A 209 4.08 -5.27 0.35
CA ILE A 209 4.07 -6.46 1.21
C ILE A 209 4.63 -7.62 0.39
N ARG A 210 5.82 -8.14 0.69
CA ARG A 210 6.41 -9.25 -0.08
C ARG A 210 6.18 -10.58 0.61
N GLU A 211 5.50 -11.50 -0.06
CA GLU A 211 5.42 -12.89 0.36
C GLU A 211 6.62 -13.66 -0.22
N HIS A 212 7.50 -14.17 0.64
CA HIS A 212 8.71 -14.85 0.19
C HIS A 212 8.39 -16.09 -0.66
N GLY A 213 9.18 -16.33 -1.71
CA GLY A 213 8.96 -17.44 -2.65
C GLY A 213 7.81 -17.24 -3.63
N VAL A 214 7.05 -16.14 -3.53
CA VAL A 214 5.96 -15.82 -4.46
C VAL A 214 6.45 -14.78 -5.50
N PRO A 215 6.49 -15.11 -6.80
CA PRO A 215 6.88 -14.14 -7.81
C PRO A 215 5.81 -13.04 -7.99
N PRO A 216 6.18 -11.80 -8.36
CA PRO A 216 5.25 -10.66 -8.45
C PRO A 216 3.99 -10.96 -9.27
N ARG A 217 4.13 -11.65 -10.41
CA ARG A 217 3.00 -12.06 -11.26
C ARG A 217 1.95 -12.90 -10.53
N LYS A 218 2.38 -13.82 -9.65
CA LYS A 218 1.48 -14.70 -8.90
C LYS A 218 0.87 -13.96 -7.73
N GLN A 219 1.66 -13.08 -7.10
CA GLN A 219 1.19 -12.32 -5.96
C GLN A 219 0.09 -11.33 -6.35
N VAL A 220 0.28 -10.57 -7.44
CA VAL A 220 -0.75 -9.63 -7.91
C VAL A 220 -2.03 -10.34 -8.38
N ASP A 221 -1.92 -11.58 -8.88
CA ASP A 221 -3.09 -12.42 -9.21
C ASP A 221 -3.85 -12.88 -7.97
N ARG A 222 -3.14 -13.15 -6.89
CA ARG A 222 -3.72 -13.54 -5.61
C ARG A 222 -4.34 -12.35 -4.88
N SER A 223 -3.63 -11.22 -4.84
CA SER A 223 -4.03 -10.03 -4.13
C SER A 223 -3.28 -8.81 -4.68
N ALA A 224 -3.94 -8.00 -5.53
CA ALA A 224 -3.32 -6.77 -6.08
C ALA A 224 -3.17 -5.66 -5.03
N LEU A 225 -4.03 -5.69 -4.02
CA LEU A 225 -3.99 -4.85 -2.82
C LEU A 225 -4.07 -5.76 -1.59
N TYR A 226 -3.67 -5.23 -0.45
CA TYR A 226 -3.81 -5.84 0.87
C TYR A 226 -4.60 -4.87 1.72
N GLU A 227 -5.55 -5.39 2.49
CA GLU A 227 -6.26 -4.61 3.50
C GLU A 227 -5.40 -4.54 4.76
N VAL A 228 -5.31 -3.37 5.37
CA VAL A 228 -4.65 -3.15 6.65
C VAL A 228 -5.69 -2.64 7.63
N VAL A 229 -5.93 -3.39 8.71
CA VAL A 229 -6.88 -3.03 9.76
C VAL A 229 -6.12 -2.80 11.06
N LEU A 230 -6.43 -1.73 11.77
CA LEU A 230 -5.99 -1.51 13.15
C LEU A 230 -7.13 -1.91 14.08
N GLU A 231 -6.88 -2.86 14.97
CA GLU A 231 -7.84 -3.38 15.95
C GLU A 231 -7.38 -3.05 17.36
N GLN A 232 -8.32 -2.73 18.25
CA GLN A 232 -8.11 -2.62 19.68
C GLN A 232 -8.65 -3.86 20.38
N ARG A 233 -7.96 -4.32 21.41
CA ARG A 233 -8.46 -5.33 22.33
C ARG A 233 -7.78 -5.20 23.70
N TRP A 234 -8.40 -5.80 24.70
CA TRP A 234 -7.88 -5.89 26.05
C TRP A 234 -7.39 -7.32 26.28
N GLU A 235 -6.10 -7.49 26.59
CA GLU A 235 -5.52 -8.80 26.89
C GLU A 235 -5.18 -8.91 28.38
N PRO A 236 -5.38 -10.07 29.01
CA PRO A 236 -4.93 -10.28 30.38
C PRO A 236 -3.41 -10.20 30.42
N VAL A 237 -2.90 -9.46 31.41
CA VAL A 237 -1.49 -9.46 31.74
C VAL A 237 -1.18 -10.83 32.32
N ARG A 238 -0.67 -11.75 31.50
CA ARG A 238 -0.22 -13.06 31.98
C ARG A 238 1.05 -12.87 32.81
N GLY A 239 0.86 -12.78 34.11
CA GLY A 239 1.91 -13.01 35.09
C GLY A 239 2.23 -14.51 35.17
N ASP A 240 2.69 -15.13 34.09
CA ASP A 240 3.24 -16.49 34.18
C ASP A 240 4.66 -16.41 34.77
N ALA A 241 4.71 -16.09 36.06
CA ALA A 241 5.88 -16.28 36.91
C ALA A 241 5.64 -17.54 37.74
N VAL A 242 5.73 -18.72 37.10
CA VAL A 242 6.10 -19.91 37.87
C VAL A 242 7.59 -19.82 38.15
N ARG A 243 7.90 -19.65 39.43
CA ARG A 243 9.23 -19.47 40.02
C ARG A 243 10.22 -20.54 39.55
N HIS A 244 11.24 -20.12 38.82
CA HIS A 244 12.61 -20.61 39.02
C HIS A 244 13.58 -19.43 39.00
N GLY A 245 14.55 -19.47 39.90
CA GLY A 245 15.39 -18.35 40.35
C GLY A 245 15.78 -17.29 39.31
N ARG A 246 15.52 -16.02 39.70
CA ARG A 246 16.27 -14.82 39.28
C ARG A 246 16.30 -14.50 37.78
N ASP A 247 15.20 -14.71 37.07
CA ASP A 247 14.94 -14.02 35.80
C ASP A 247 13.55 -13.40 35.83
N ILE A 248 13.49 -12.07 35.83
CA ILE A 248 12.23 -11.32 35.75
C ILE A 248 11.77 -11.43 34.29
N SER A 249 10.64 -12.08 34.04
CA SER A 249 10.08 -12.14 32.68
C SER A 249 9.71 -10.73 32.23
N LYS A 250 10.35 -10.27 31.15
CA LYS A 250 10.01 -9.02 30.49
C LYS A 250 8.85 -9.25 29.54
N VAL A 251 7.84 -8.38 29.57
CA VAL A 251 6.76 -8.42 28.59
C VAL A 251 7.20 -7.58 27.40
N ALA A 252 7.31 -8.19 26.23
CA ALA A 252 7.63 -7.48 25.00
C ALA A 252 6.52 -6.48 24.66
N SER A 253 6.92 -5.24 24.37
CA SER A 253 6.09 -4.14 23.86
C SER A 253 5.47 -4.43 22.49
N ARG A 254 6.07 -5.38 21.75
CA ARG A 254 5.73 -5.70 20.36
C ARG A 254 5.79 -7.20 20.09
N LYS A 255 4.78 -7.74 19.41
CA LYS A 255 4.76 -9.13 18.92
C LYS A 255 4.39 -9.17 17.45
N VAL A 256 4.94 -10.14 16.71
CA VAL A 256 4.66 -10.33 15.28
C VAL A 256 4.11 -11.73 15.06
N LEU A 257 3.08 -11.82 14.24
CA LEU A 257 2.42 -13.07 13.88
C LEU A 257 2.37 -13.18 12.36
N VAL A 258 2.86 -14.27 11.78
CA VAL A 258 2.73 -14.57 10.35
C VAL A 258 1.64 -15.62 10.16
N GLY A 259 0.85 -15.49 9.09
CA GLY A 259 -0.30 -16.36 8.84
C GLY A 259 -1.41 -16.26 9.91
N GLY A 260 -1.40 -15.20 10.73
CA GLY A 260 -2.40 -14.87 11.74
C GLY A 260 -2.17 -15.44 13.13
N SER A 261 -1.36 -16.50 13.28
CA SER A 261 -1.19 -17.20 14.56
C SER A 261 0.24 -17.62 14.90
N VAL A 262 1.15 -17.67 13.93
CA VAL A 262 2.52 -18.18 14.17
C VAL A 262 3.43 -17.04 14.58
N GLY A 263 3.98 -17.10 15.80
CA GLY A 263 4.97 -16.15 16.28
C GLY A 263 6.15 -16.02 15.33
N ALA A 264 6.51 -14.79 14.98
CA ALA A 264 7.57 -14.48 14.04
C ALA A 264 8.59 -13.52 14.65
N ARG A 265 9.81 -13.55 14.11
CA ARG A 265 10.92 -12.67 14.51
C ARG A 265 11.35 -11.83 13.32
N SER A 266 11.78 -10.59 13.59
CA SER A 266 12.42 -9.75 12.57
C SER A 266 13.80 -10.32 12.22
N GLU A 267 14.11 -10.41 10.94
CA GLU A 267 15.47 -10.68 10.48
C GLU A 267 16.25 -9.38 10.30
N ALA A 268 17.52 -9.40 10.69
CA ALA A 268 18.45 -8.33 10.29
C ALA A 268 18.59 -8.33 8.77
N ALA A 269 18.62 -7.14 8.16
CA ALA A 269 18.78 -6.99 6.72
C ALA A 269 20.05 -7.73 6.25
N ARG A 270 19.90 -8.73 5.37
CA ARG A 270 21.02 -9.57 4.91
C ARG A 270 21.69 -9.03 3.64
N SER A 271 21.09 -8.05 2.95
CA SER A 271 21.61 -7.49 1.69
C SER A 271 21.09 -6.07 1.41
N TRP A 272 21.70 -5.38 0.43
CA TRP A 272 21.25 -4.05 -0.02
C TRP A 272 19.81 -4.04 -0.56
N HIS A 273 19.38 -5.07 -1.30
CA HIS A 273 18.00 -5.19 -1.77
C HIS A 273 16.99 -5.53 -0.66
N ASP A 274 17.48 -5.98 0.50
CA ASP A 274 16.70 -6.19 1.72
C ASP A 274 16.42 -4.88 2.47
N GLY A 275 17.12 -3.78 2.16
CA GLY A 275 17.00 -2.52 2.91
C GLY A 275 15.63 -1.85 2.80
N ALA A 276 14.90 -2.11 1.71
CA ALA A 276 13.57 -1.54 1.48
C ALA A 276 12.44 -2.24 2.25
N TYR A 277 12.70 -3.42 2.86
CA TYR A 277 11.70 -4.23 3.55
C TYR A 277 12.22 -4.74 4.90
N VAL A 278 11.39 -4.64 5.92
CA VAL A 278 11.60 -5.36 7.18
C VAL A 278 11.04 -6.77 7.02
N TRP A 279 11.90 -7.78 7.13
CA TRP A 279 11.50 -9.18 6.97
C TRP A 279 11.18 -9.83 8.31
N TYR A 280 10.08 -10.59 8.32
CA TYR A 280 9.63 -11.36 9.47
C TYR A 280 9.56 -12.84 9.08
N VAL A 281 10.15 -13.69 9.91
CA VAL A 281 10.19 -15.15 9.69
C VAL A 281 9.48 -15.85 10.83
N ALA A 282 8.49 -16.65 10.46
CA ALA A 282 7.75 -17.54 11.36
C ALA A 282 8.60 -18.77 11.72
N ALA A 283 8.28 -19.42 12.84
CA ALA A 283 8.91 -20.69 13.20
C ALA A 283 8.68 -21.80 12.14
N THR A 284 7.61 -21.70 11.34
CA THR A 284 7.30 -22.58 10.22
C THR A 284 8.20 -22.36 8.99
N GLY A 285 9.03 -21.31 9.00
CA GLY A 285 9.87 -20.90 7.87
C GLY A 285 9.18 -19.95 6.89
N GLU A 286 7.89 -19.66 7.09
CA GLU A 286 7.18 -18.65 6.31
C GLU A 286 7.79 -17.26 6.53
N ARG A 287 8.01 -16.52 5.45
CA ARG A 287 8.73 -15.24 5.47
C ARG A 287 7.93 -14.16 4.74
N VAL A 288 7.73 -13.02 5.40
CA VAL A 288 6.98 -11.87 4.87
C VAL A 288 7.82 -10.61 5.03
N GLY A 289 7.95 -9.82 3.97
CA GLY A 289 8.61 -8.52 3.97
C GLY A 289 7.58 -7.41 4.01
N VAL A 290 7.70 -6.48 4.95
CA VAL A 290 6.88 -5.26 4.99
C VAL A 290 7.76 -4.09 4.57
N CYS A 291 7.36 -3.35 3.54
CA CYS A 291 8.13 -2.20 3.08
C CYS A 291 8.33 -1.21 4.22
N THR A 292 9.52 -0.63 4.33
CA THR A 292 9.89 0.31 5.40
C THR A 292 8.90 1.46 5.52
N THR A 293 8.40 1.98 4.40
CA THR A 293 7.37 3.04 4.37
C THR A 293 6.06 2.64 5.05
N VAL A 294 5.62 1.38 4.90
CA VAL A 294 4.43 0.85 5.59
C VAL A 294 4.72 0.63 7.06
N TRP A 295 5.91 0.13 7.38
CA TRP A 295 6.34 -0.10 8.76
C TRP A 295 6.43 1.19 9.56
N GLU A 296 7.10 2.22 9.01
CA GLU A 296 7.20 3.56 9.58
C GLU A 296 5.82 4.19 9.79
N ARG A 297 4.89 3.97 8.85
CA ARG A 297 3.51 4.41 9.02
C ARG A 297 2.83 3.73 10.20
N MET A 298 2.96 2.40 10.35
CA MET A 298 2.40 1.69 11.52
C MET A 298 2.97 2.24 12.82
N LEU A 299 4.29 2.43 12.89
CA LEU A 299 4.96 2.98 14.07
C LEU A 299 4.48 4.39 14.37
N TRP A 300 4.37 5.27 13.37
CA TRP A 300 3.87 6.63 13.56
C TRP A 300 2.45 6.66 14.13
N GLU A 301 1.55 5.80 13.64
CA GLU A 301 0.19 5.67 14.17
C GLU A 301 0.18 5.20 15.64
N GLN A 302 1.09 4.29 16.01
CA GLN A 302 1.21 3.77 17.37
C GLN A 302 1.81 4.80 18.33
N SER A 303 2.90 5.47 17.94
CA SER A 303 3.53 6.52 18.72
C SER A 303 2.56 7.67 19.00
N ARG A 304 1.77 8.07 18.00
CA ARG A 304 0.70 9.06 18.18
C ARG A 304 -0.39 8.60 19.15
N GLY A 305 -0.63 7.29 19.21
CA GLY A 305 -1.51 6.67 20.19
C GLY A 305 -0.92 6.55 21.60
N GLY A 306 0.31 7.00 21.83
CA GLY A 306 1.00 6.89 23.13
C GLY A 306 1.74 5.58 23.35
N TRP A 307 1.89 4.73 22.33
CA TRP A 307 2.72 3.53 22.45
C TRP A 307 4.20 3.90 22.55
N VAL A 308 4.94 3.20 23.41
CA VAL A 308 6.39 3.34 23.59
C VAL A 308 7.04 1.96 23.46
N ASP A 309 8.15 1.88 22.72
CA ASP A 309 8.92 0.64 22.53
C ASP A 309 9.81 0.36 23.76
N GLU A 310 9.17 0.11 24.90
CA GLU A 310 9.83 -0.19 26.17
C GLU A 310 9.33 -1.53 26.73
N GLU A 311 10.26 -2.44 27.00
CA GLU A 311 9.96 -3.66 27.74
C GLU A 311 9.75 -3.33 29.23
N LYS A 312 8.61 -3.73 29.79
CA LYS A 312 8.36 -3.61 31.24
C LYS A 312 8.46 -4.95 31.95
N GLU A 313 8.92 -4.90 33.20
CA GLU A 313 8.94 -6.04 34.09
C GLU A 313 7.52 -6.54 34.36
N ALA A 314 7.28 -7.85 34.20
CA ALA A 314 5.95 -8.44 34.39
C ALA A 314 5.36 -8.22 35.79
N GLY A 315 6.19 -7.96 36.81
CA GLY A 315 5.76 -7.70 38.19
C GLY A 315 5.24 -6.29 38.46
N SER A 316 5.42 -5.33 37.54
CA SER A 316 4.95 -3.94 37.73
C SER A 316 3.50 -3.73 37.30
N VAL A 317 2.91 -4.66 36.55
CA VAL A 317 1.54 -4.53 36.06
C VAL A 317 0.67 -5.51 36.85
N ALA A 318 0.08 -5.03 37.94
CA ALA A 318 -0.82 -5.81 38.79
C ALA A 318 -2.00 -6.40 37.98
N ASN A 319 -2.53 -7.55 38.45
CA ASN A 319 -3.70 -8.26 37.90
C ASN A 319 -4.70 -7.34 37.18
N GLY A 320 -4.66 -7.36 35.85
CA GLY A 320 -5.44 -6.46 35.02
C GLY A 320 -5.35 -6.79 33.54
N LEU A 321 -6.09 -6.04 32.75
CA LEU A 321 -6.08 -6.11 31.30
C LEU A 321 -5.20 -4.97 30.75
N VAL A 322 -4.36 -5.27 29.78
CA VAL A 322 -3.56 -4.28 29.04
C VAL A 322 -4.19 -4.04 27.67
N LEU A 323 -4.18 -2.78 27.21
CA LEU A 323 -4.59 -2.46 25.85
C LEU A 323 -3.56 -2.97 24.85
N VAL A 324 -4.01 -3.75 23.87
CA VAL A 324 -3.23 -4.18 22.72
C VAL A 324 -3.86 -3.60 21.46
N GLU A 325 -3.04 -2.91 20.69
CA GLU A 325 -3.41 -2.46 19.35
C GLU A 325 -2.75 -3.35 18.32
N ARG A 326 -3.55 -3.99 17.46
CA ARG A 326 -3.10 -4.96 16.46
C ARG A 326 -3.29 -4.40 15.05
N PHE A 327 -2.20 -4.24 14.32
CA PHE A 327 -2.29 -4.11 12.87
C PHE A 327 -2.40 -5.50 12.24
N VAL A 328 -3.41 -5.73 11.41
CA VAL A 328 -3.59 -6.96 10.64
C VAL A 328 -3.51 -6.64 9.16
N VAL A 329 -2.58 -7.29 8.46
CA VAL A 329 -2.44 -7.21 7.00
C VAL A 329 -3.10 -8.44 6.38
N LYS A 330 -4.18 -8.21 5.64
CA LYS A 330 -5.01 -9.24 5.01
C LYS A 330 -4.91 -9.15 3.49
N ARG A 331 -4.95 -10.31 2.83
CA ARG A 331 -5.20 -10.37 1.39
C ARG A 331 -6.66 -10.00 1.12
N MET A 332 -6.99 -9.74 -0.14
CA MET A 332 -8.36 -9.43 -0.54
C MET A 332 -9.34 -10.59 -0.32
N ASP A 333 -8.84 -11.83 -0.24
CA ASP A 333 -9.62 -13.01 0.16
C ASP A 333 -9.82 -13.14 1.68
N THR A 334 -9.48 -12.10 2.45
CA THR A 334 -9.53 -11.99 3.92
C THR A 334 -8.50 -12.81 4.70
N SER A 335 -7.67 -13.62 4.02
CA SER A 335 -6.62 -14.38 4.69
C SER A 335 -5.53 -13.47 5.27
N GLU A 336 -5.14 -13.73 6.53
CA GLU A 336 -4.08 -12.99 7.19
C GLU A 336 -2.70 -13.35 6.64
N VAL A 337 -1.85 -12.34 6.48
CA VAL A 337 -0.47 -12.48 6.00
C VAL A 337 0.49 -12.26 7.15
N VAL A 338 0.34 -11.12 7.81
CA VAL A 338 1.12 -10.73 8.97
C VAL A 338 0.28 -9.83 9.88
N ALA A 339 0.49 -9.95 11.18
CA ALA A 339 -0.06 -9.06 12.18
C ALA A 339 1.00 -8.59 13.16
N PHE A 340 0.82 -7.39 13.68
CA PHE A 340 1.71 -6.72 14.62
C PHE A 340 0.90 -6.26 15.84
N ASP A 341 1.16 -6.88 16.98
CA ASP A 341 0.56 -6.48 18.25
C ASP A 341 1.48 -5.48 18.95
N PHE A 342 0.92 -4.34 19.34
CA PHE A 342 1.55 -3.26 20.10
C PHE A 342 0.91 -3.20 21.49
N VAL A 343 1.68 -3.51 22.53
CA VAL A 343 1.21 -3.57 23.91
C VAL A 343 1.42 -2.21 24.57
N HIS A 344 0.35 -1.57 25.02
CA HIS A 344 0.37 -0.27 25.70
C HIS A 344 0.49 -0.46 27.21
N HIS A 345 1.73 -0.62 27.71
CA HIS A 345 2.00 -0.95 29.12
C HIS A 345 1.54 0.11 30.15
N ASP A 346 1.21 1.32 29.70
CA ASP A 346 0.66 2.43 30.48
C ASP A 346 -0.88 2.43 30.53
N LYS A 347 -1.54 1.69 29.65
CA LYS A 347 -3.00 1.60 29.55
C LYS A 347 -3.51 0.29 30.11
N VAL A 348 -3.84 0.31 31.40
CA VAL A 348 -4.25 -0.87 32.18
C VAL A 348 -5.63 -0.67 32.78
N LYS A 349 -6.50 -1.69 32.69
CA LYS A 349 -7.75 -1.79 33.45
C LYS A 349 -7.57 -2.79 34.57
N VAL A 350 -7.77 -2.36 35.82
CA VAL A 350 -7.80 -3.26 36.97
C VAL A 350 -9.15 -3.96 36.99
N GLU A 351 -9.17 -5.29 37.05
CA GLU A 351 -10.41 -6.00 37.35
C GLU A 351 -10.79 -5.69 38.81
N GLN A 352 -11.81 -4.86 39.00
CA GLN A 352 -12.41 -4.71 40.33
C GLN A 352 -13.14 -6.02 40.63
N GLY A 353 -12.55 -6.86 41.47
CA GLY A 353 -13.23 -8.03 42.01
C GLY A 353 -14.48 -7.55 42.76
N CYS A 354 -15.65 -8.04 42.36
CA CYS A 354 -16.83 -8.01 43.23
C CYS A 354 -16.43 -8.71 44.53
N SER A 355 -16.44 -7.95 45.63
CA SER A 355 -16.23 -8.46 46.99
C SER A 355 -17.51 -9.05 47.55
#